data_AF-A0A7C0VJH0-F1
#
_entry.id   AF-A0A7C0VJH0-F1
#
_cell.length_a   1.000
_cell.length_b   1.000
_cell.length_c   1.000
_cell.angle_alpha   90.00
_cell.angle_beta   90.00
_cell.angle_gamma   90.00
#
_symmetry.space_group_name_H-M   'P 1'
#
loop_
_entity.id
_entity.type
_entity.pdbx_description
1 polymer ?
#
loop_
_entity_poly.entity_id
_entity_poly.type
_entity_poly.pdbx_seq_one_letter_code
_entity_poly.pdbx_strand_id
1 'polypeptide(L)'
;MFDLIKRHRLLWFAVFVLLAAIVSLAMGWLSWQKFQASSDPSRALTLIEKKSQPVFADDLSLDSLGRALDRNLEFLAGREPEMIIHFGPESFTVRQMLKSQQQLRQFIDKPVSISALDQYLQRHFSVFEAGAGTQSGKVLVTGYY
;
A
#
# COMPACT_ATOMS: atom_id res chain seq x y z
N MET A 1 -19.60 -31.97 -54.55
CA MET A 1 -19.99 -32.31 -53.16
C MET A 1 -18.83 -32.17 -52.15
N PHE A 2 -17.61 -32.64 -52.48
CA PHE A 2 -16.42 -32.53 -51.61
C PHE A 2 -15.95 -31.08 -51.31
N ASP A 3 -16.09 -30.13 -52.25
CA ASP A 3 -15.64 -28.75 -52.02
C ASP A 3 -16.52 -27.92 -51.09
N LEU A 4 -17.82 -28.26 -51.00
CA LEU A 4 -18.75 -27.58 -50.10
C LEU A 4 -18.43 -27.92 -48.63
N ILE A 5 -18.07 -29.19 -48.37
CA ILE A 5 -17.66 -29.68 -47.05
C ILE A 5 -16.33 -29.06 -46.63
N LYS A 6 -15.37 -28.91 -47.55
CA LYS A 6 -14.08 -28.26 -47.28
C LYS A 6 -14.24 -26.77 -46.96
N ARG A 7 -15.06 -26.02 -47.73
CA ARG A 7 -15.37 -24.60 -47.43
C ARG A 7 -16.05 -24.44 -46.09
N HIS A 8 -17.00 -25.33 -45.76
CA HIS A 8 -17.66 -25.30 -44.45
C HIS A 8 -16.66 -25.55 -43.31
N ARG A 9 -15.80 -26.56 -43.41
CA ARG A 9 -14.76 -26.83 -42.40
C ARG A 9 -13.74 -25.69 -42.27
N LEU A 10 -13.37 -25.04 -43.38
CA LEU A 10 -12.48 -23.89 -43.37
C LEU A 10 -13.13 -22.66 -42.72
N LEU A 11 -14.42 -22.41 -42.97
CA LEU A 11 -15.18 -21.34 -42.32
C LEU A 11 -15.28 -21.57 -40.81
N TRP A 12 -15.62 -22.78 -40.37
CA TRP A 12 -15.67 -23.10 -38.94
C TRP A 12 -14.31 -23.02 -38.26
N PHE A 13 -13.22 -23.40 -38.95
CA PHE A 13 -11.87 -23.22 -38.45
C PHE A 13 -11.51 -21.73 -38.30
N ALA A 14 -11.83 -20.90 -39.29
CA ALA A 14 -11.60 -19.45 -39.22
C ALA A 14 -12.42 -18.80 -38.09
N VAL A 15 -13.69 -19.19 -37.92
CA VAL A 15 -14.54 -18.74 -36.80
C VAL A 15 -13.94 -19.14 -35.46
N PHE A 16 -13.45 -20.38 -35.34
CA PHE A 16 -12.81 -20.86 -34.11
C PHE A 16 -11.54 -20.06 -33.77
N VAL A 17 -10.66 -19.82 -34.74
CA VAL A 17 -9.45 -19.01 -34.54
C VAL A 17 -9.79 -17.57 -34.14
N LEU A 18 -10.81 -16.99 -34.77
CA LEU A 18 -11.25 -15.63 -34.46
C LEU A 18 -11.83 -15.53 -33.04
N LEU A 19 -12.64 -16.52 -32.63
CA LEU A 19 -13.14 -16.60 -31.26
C LEU A 19 -12.01 -16.77 -30.24
N ALA A 20 -11.03 -17.63 -30.52
CA ALA A 20 -9.86 -17.81 -29.66
C ALA A 20 -9.06 -16.51 -29.50
N ALA A 21 -8.84 -15.77 -30.60
CA ALA A 21 -8.15 -14.48 -30.57
C ALA A 21 -8.90 -13.43 -29.73
N ILE A 22 -10.22 -13.36 -29.84
CA ILE A 22 -11.06 -12.46 -29.03
C ILE A 22 -10.93 -12.80 -27.54
N VAL A 23 -10.97 -14.10 -27.18
CA VAL A 23 -10.82 -14.54 -25.79
C VAL A 23 -9.44 -14.19 -25.25
N SER A 24 -8.36 -14.42 -26.02
CA SER A 24 -7.00 -14.06 -25.62
C SER A 24 -6.83 -12.56 -25.42
N LEU A 25 -7.40 -11.73 -26.29
CA LEU A 25 -7.39 -10.26 -26.16
C LEU A 25 -8.16 -9.80 -24.91
N ALA A 26 -9.33 -10.40 -24.64
CA ALA A 26 -10.12 -10.09 -23.45
C ALA A 26 -9.39 -10.49 -22.15
N MET A 27 -8.73 -11.66 -22.12
CA MET A 27 -7.92 -12.09 -20.97
C MET A 27 -6.69 -11.21 -20.76
N GLY A 28 -6.03 -10.81 -21.84
CA GLY A 28 -4.91 -9.86 -21.81
C GLY A 28 -5.34 -8.51 -21.24
N TRP A 29 -6.47 -7.98 -21.69
CA TRP A 29 -7.06 -6.74 -21.18
C TRP A 29 -7.37 -6.82 -19.68
N LEU A 30 -8.00 -7.91 -19.23
CA LEU A 30 -8.36 -8.10 -17.82
C LEU A 30 -7.11 -8.17 -16.91
N SER A 31 -6.07 -8.84 -17.38
CA SER A 31 -4.79 -8.98 -16.66
C SER A 31 -4.05 -7.64 -16.58
N TRP A 32 -4.03 -6.89 -17.68
CA TRP A 32 -3.45 -5.55 -17.76
C TRP A 32 -4.17 -4.54 -16.84
N GLN A 33 -5.50 -4.65 -16.71
CA GLN A 33 -6.27 -3.80 -15.80
C GLN A 33 -5.95 -4.10 -14.32
N LYS A 34 -5.82 -5.39 -13.96
CA LYS A 34 -5.41 -5.79 -12.59
C LYS A 34 -4.00 -5.28 -12.25
N PHE A 35 -3.06 -5.36 -13.18
CA PHE A 35 -1.69 -4.87 -13.00
C PHE A 35 -1.61 -3.34 -12.82
N GLN A 36 -2.38 -2.58 -13.60
CA GLN A 36 -2.45 -1.12 -13.41
C GLN A 36 -3.06 -0.77 -12.05
N ALA A 37 -4.11 -1.47 -11.62
CA ALA A 37 -4.74 -1.23 -10.33
C ALA A 37 -3.80 -1.48 -9.14
N SER A 38 -2.84 -2.39 -9.25
CA SER A 38 -1.81 -2.63 -8.21
C SER A 38 -0.68 -1.60 -8.19
N SER A 39 -0.57 -0.77 -9.23
CA SER A 39 0.53 0.21 -9.38
C SER A 39 0.12 1.64 -9.00
N ASP A 40 -1.16 1.85 -8.68
CA ASP A 40 -1.70 3.15 -8.27
C ASP A 40 -1.30 3.48 -6.81
N PRO A 41 -0.49 4.52 -6.56
CA PRO A 41 -0.07 4.89 -5.21
C PRO A 41 -1.24 5.19 -4.29
N SER A 42 -2.37 5.66 -4.83
CA SER A 42 -3.57 5.95 -4.05
C SER A 42 -4.22 4.70 -3.44
N ARG A 43 -3.86 3.52 -3.93
CA ARG A 43 -4.33 2.21 -3.45
C ARG A 43 -3.28 1.44 -2.67
N ALA A 44 -2.07 1.97 -2.51
CA ALA A 44 -1.00 1.29 -1.79
C ALA A 44 -1.30 1.17 -0.28
N LEU A 45 -1.99 2.18 0.26
CA LEU A 45 -2.37 2.28 1.66
C LEU A 45 -3.89 2.50 1.80
N THR A 46 -4.50 1.92 2.83
CA THR A 46 -5.91 2.18 3.19
C THR A 46 -6.01 2.60 4.64
N LEU A 47 -6.79 3.65 4.90
CA LEU A 47 -7.06 4.10 6.26
C LEU A 47 -7.87 3.03 7.02
N ILE A 48 -7.40 2.67 8.21
CA ILE A 48 -8.05 1.69 9.08
C ILE A 48 -9.00 2.42 10.04
N GLU A 49 -10.23 1.91 10.17
CA GLU A 49 -11.17 2.39 11.19
C GLU A 49 -10.63 2.15 12.61
N LYS A 50 -10.89 3.08 13.55
CA LYS A 50 -10.36 3.00 14.92
C LYS A 50 -10.60 1.64 15.62
N LYS A 51 -11.78 1.03 15.42
CA LYS A 51 -12.13 -0.27 16.00
C LYS A 51 -11.32 -1.46 15.44
N SER A 52 -10.68 -1.27 14.30
CA SER A 52 -9.91 -2.28 13.56
C SER A 52 -8.40 -2.03 13.66
N GLN A 53 -7.97 -1.01 14.41
CA GLN A 53 -6.55 -0.75 14.63
C GLN A 53 -5.93 -1.87 15.47
N PRO A 54 -4.68 -2.27 15.17
CA PRO A 54 -3.97 -3.25 15.97
C PRO A 54 -3.56 -2.64 17.32
N VAL A 55 -3.14 -3.52 18.24
CA VAL A 55 -2.43 -3.08 19.45
C VAL A 55 -1.00 -2.72 19.06
N PHE A 56 -0.58 -1.50 19.40
CA PHE A 56 0.79 -1.04 19.18
C PHE A 56 1.69 -1.48 20.33
N ALA A 57 2.24 -2.69 20.19
CA ALA A 57 3.25 -3.23 21.09
C ALA A 57 4.39 -3.81 20.26
N ASP A 58 5.62 -3.51 20.67
CA ASP A 58 6.87 -3.99 20.06
C ASP A 58 7.79 -4.45 21.18
N ASP A 59 8.67 -5.42 20.90
CA ASP A 59 9.67 -5.92 21.86
C ASP A 59 10.94 -5.06 21.91
N LEU A 60 11.08 -4.12 20.96
CA LEU A 60 12.13 -3.11 20.95
C LEU A 60 11.92 -2.01 22.00
N SER A 61 13.03 -1.39 22.43
CA SER A 61 13.00 -0.32 23.42
C SER A 61 12.49 1.01 22.84
N LEU A 62 11.85 1.81 23.69
CA LEU A 62 11.45 3.19 23.35
C LEU A 62 12.63 4.07 22.93
N ASP A 63 13.82 3.83 23.48
CA ASP A 63 15.04 4.54 23.06
C ASP A 63 15.37 4.26 21.59
N SER A 64 15.12 3.04 21.11
CA SER A 64 15.30 2.70 19.70
C SER A 64 14.34 3.46 18.80
N LEU A 65 13.06 3.53 19.21
CA LEU A 65 12.04 4.33 18.53
C LEU A 65 12.39 5.82 18.54
N GLY A 66 12.86 6.35 19.67
CA GLY A 66 13.34 7.73 19.81
C GLY A 66 14.45 8.06 18.81
N ARG A 67 15.49 7.22 18.71
CA ARG A 67 16.56 7.40 17.72
C ARG A 67 16.07 7.32 16.27
N ALA A 68 15.10 6.44 15.98
CA ALA A 68 14.50 6.36 14.65
C ALA A 68 13.73 7.64 14.30
N LEU A 69 12.98 8.19 15.25
CA LEU A 69 12.28 9.46 15.09
C LEU A 69 13.26 10.61 14.90
N ASP A 70 14.33 10.71 15.70
CA ASP A 70 15.32 11.79 15.58
C ASP A 70 15.94 11.82 14.16
N ARG A 71 16.33 10.66 13.63
CA ARG A 71 16.85 10.54 12.26
C ARG A 71 15.83 10.92 11.19
N ASN A 72 14.56 10.54 11.39
CA ASN A 72 13.51 10.86 10.44
C ASN A 72 13.15 12.36 10.49
N LEU A 73 13.20 12.99 11.67
CA LEU A 73 13.05 14.43 11.84
C LEU A 73 14.17 15.20 11.12
N GLU A 74 15.42 14.77 11.27
CA GLU A 74 16.56 15.34 10.52
C GLU A 74 16.36 15.21 9.00
N PHE A 75 15.94 14.03 8.54
CA PHE A 75 15.65 13.80 7.12
C PHE A 75 14.55 14.74 6.59
N LEU A 76 13.44 14.86 7.32
CA LEU A 76 12.30 15.70 6.91
C LEU A 76 12.62 17.20 6.98
N ALA A 77 13.45 17.62 7.93
CA ALA A 77 13.88 19.01 8.06
C ALA A 77 14.70 19.49 6.86
N GLY A 78 15.37 18.58 6.15
CA GLY A 78 16.11 18.87 4.91
C GLY A 78 15.26 18.90 3.63
N ARG A 79 13.92 18.78 3.72
CA ARG A 79 13.02 18.72 2.56
C ARG A 79 12.19 20.00 2.42
N GLU A 80 11.71 20.25 1.21
CA GLU A 80 10.78 21.35 0.91
C GLU A 80 9.49 21.21 1.74
N PRO A 81 9.13 22.19 2.60
CA PRO A 81 8.04 22.02 3.57
C PRO A 81 6.66 21.73 2.96
N GLU A 82 6.39 22.25 1.76
CA GLU A 82 5.11 22.08 1.06
C GLU A 82 5.12 20.93 0.06
N MET A 83 6.21 20.16 -0.02
CA MET A 83 6.24 18.91 -0.79
C MET A 83 5.17 17.96 -0.24
N ILE A 84 4.40 17.38 -1.15
CA ILE A 84 3.31 16.45 -0.83
C ILE A 84 3.84 15.03 -0.72
N ILE A 85 3.44 14.35 0.33
CA ILE A 85 3.63 12.92 0.57
C ILE A 85 2.27 12.26 0.52
N HIS A 86 2.13 11.24 -0.34
CA HIS A 86 0.87 10.52 -0.52
C HIS A 86 0.80 9.30 0.41
N PHE A 87 -0.30 9.18 1.14
CA PHE A 87 -0.63 8.03 1.99
C PHE A 87 -1.95 7.42 1.53
N GLY A 88 -1.87 6.60 0.47
CA GLY A 88 -3.08 6.09 -0.17
C GLY A 88 -3.94 7.24 -0.71
N PRO A 89 -5.23 7.32 -0.35
CA PRO A 89 -6.10 8.41 -0.81
C PRO A 89 -5.82 9.75 -0.11
N GLU A 90 -5.07 9.75 1.00
CA GLU A 90 -4.73 10.95 1.74
C GLU A 90 -3.39 11.53 1.32
N SER A 91 -3.18 12.83 1.60
CA SER A 91 -1.96 13.54 1.24
C SER A 91 -1.61 14.53 2.34
N PHE A 92 -0.33 14.57 2.68
CA PHE A 92 0.21 15.43 3.73
C PHE A 92 1.41 16.20 3.21
N THR A 93 1.62 17.41 3.70
CA THR A 93 2.86 18.14 3.44
C THR A 93 3.99 17.60 4.31
N VAL A 94 5.24 17.74 3.87
CA VAL A 94 6.43 17.50 4.71
C VAL A 94 6.31 18.22 6.05
N ARG A 95 5.83 19.47 6.06
CA ARG A 95 5.59 20.25 7.28
C ARG A 95 4.63 19.55 8.24
N GLN A 96 3.53 18.99 7.73
CA GLN A 96 2.56 18.25 8.55
C GLN A 96 3.18 16.96 9.11
N MET A 97 3.94 16.23 8.28
CA MET A 97 4.63 15.01 8.71
C MET A 97 5.67 15.29 9.80
N LEU A 98 6.49 16.34 9.62
CA LEU A 98 7.47 16.78 10.60
C LEU A 98 6.81 17.10 11.94
N LYS A 99 5.72 17.90 11.91
CA LYS A 99 4.95 18.24 13.12
C LYS A 99 4.39 17.00 13.81
N SER A 100 3.84 16.05 13.05
CA SER A 100 3.27 14.79 13.56
C SER A 100 4.34 13.96 14.28
N GLN A 101 5.54 13.82 13.69
CA GLN A 101 6.63 13.08 14.30
C GLN A 101 7.23 13.80 15.52
N GLN A 102 7.29 15.13 15.51
CA GLN A 102 7.70 15.92 16.67
C GLN A 102 6.76 15.69 17.87
N GLN A 103 5.45 15.60 17.63
CA GLN A 103 4.47 15.30 18.69
C GLN A 103 4.71 13.92 19.30
N LEU A 104 4.94 12.89 18.47
CA LEU A 104 5.27 11.56 18.98
C LEU A 104 6.59 11.55 19.75
N ARG A 105 7.63 12.21 19.23
CA ARG A 105 8.95 12.30 19.85
C ARG A 105 8.89 12.99 21.22
N GLN A 106 8.10 14.06 21.34
CA GLN A 106 7.87 14.74 22.62
C GLN A 106 7.10 13.86 23.61
N PHE A 107 6.14 13.08 23.13
CA PHE A 107 5.37 12.17 23.99
C PHE A 107 6.24 11.06 24.60
N ILE A 108 7.15 10.49 23.82
CA ILE A 108 8.05 9.41 24.28
C ILE A 108 9.36 9.91 24.90
N ASP A 109 9.55 11.23 25.05
CA ASP A 109 10.75 11.82 25.66
C ASP A 109 10.90 11.45 27.15
N LYS A 110 9.79 11.04 27.77
CA LYS A 110 9.75 10.49 29.11
C LYS A 110 9.40 9.01 29.04
N PRO A 111 9.84 8.19 30.01
CA PRO A 111 9.42 6.80 30.09
C PRO A 111 7.89 6.70 30.11
N VAL A 112 7.33 6.01 29.10
CA VAL A 112 5.90 5.69 29.01
C VAL A 112 5.72 4.17 28.99
N SER A 113 4.59 3.69 29.50
CA SER A 113 4.25 2.28 29.37
C SER A 113 3.79 1.98 27.93
N ILE A 114 3.96 0.74 27.48
CA ILE A 114 3.47 0.30 26.16
C ILE A 114 1.97 0.55 26.01
N SER A 115 1.18 0.32 27.07
CA SER A 115 -0.26 0.62 27.05
C SER A 115 -0.56 2.12 26.89
N ALA A 116 0.24 3.00 27.50
CA ALA A 116 0.09 4.44 27.33
C ALA A 116 0.46 4.87 25.90
N LEU A 117 1.50 4.28 25.32
CA LEU A 117 1.88 4.51 23.92
C LEU A 117 0.79 4.06 22.95
N ASP A 118 0.27 2.84 23.12
CA ASP A 118 -0.82 2.30 22.32
C ASP A 118 -2.05 3.22 22.33
N GLN A 119 -2.50 3.62 23.52
CA GLN A 119 -3.62 4.56 23.65
C GLN A 119 -3.34 5.92 23.01
N TYR A 120 -2.10 6.41 23.12
CA TYR A 120 -1.72 7.69 22.51
C TYR A 120 -1.76 7.61 20.98
N LEU A 121 -1.20 6.55 20.40
CA LEU A 121 -1.19 6.33 18.96
C LEU A 121 -2.62 6.22 18.40
N GLN A 122 -3.47 5.38 18.99
CA GLN A 122 -4.86 5.21 18.55
C GLN A 122 -5.72 6.49 18.66
N ARG A 123 -5.38 7.38 19.60
CA ARG A 123 -6.11 8.64 19.81
C ARG A 123 -5.68 9.73 18.84
N HIS A 124 -4.38 9.85 18.58
CA HIS A 124 -3.80 11.02 17.94
C HIS A 124 -3.31 10.79 16.50
N PHE A 125 -3.20 9.54 16.05
CA PHE A 125 -2.65 9.22 14.73
C PHE A 125 -3.66 8.46 13.86
N SER A 126 -3.64 8.77 12.56
CA SER A 126 -4.29 7.95 11.54
C SER A 126 -3.43 6.71 11.28
N VAL A 127 -4.07 5.55 11.22
CA VAL A 127 -3.40 4.26 10.99
C VAL A 127 -3.77 3.78 9.60
N PHE A 128 -2.76 3.49 8.79
CA PHE A 128 -2.92 3.00 7.44
C PHE A 128 -2.39 1.57 7.32
N GLU A 129 -3.15 0.72 6.65
CA GLU A 129 -2.73 -0.63 6.27
C GLU A 129 -2.06 -0.60 4.91
N ALA A 130 -0.88 -1.21 4.81
CA ALA A 130 -0.21 -1.44 3.53
C ALA A 130 -0.71 -2.74 2.89
N GLY A 131 -0.94 -2.72 1.58
CA GLY A 131 -1.32 -3.93 0.82
C GLY A 131 -2.83 -4.18 0.70
N ALA A 132 -3.64 -3.16 1.02
CA ALA A 132 -5.07 -3.17 0.77
C ALA A 132 -5.37 -3.45 -0.72
N GLY A 133 -5.79 -4.68 -1.01
CA GLY A 133 -5.98 -5.19 -2.37
C GLY A 133 -5.38 -6.58 -2.61
N THR A 134 -4.44 -7.04 -1.76
CA THR A 134 -3.98 -8.43 -1.76
C THR A 134 -4.70 -9.20 -0.66
N GLN A 135 -5.57 -10.13 -1.05
CA GLN A 135 -6.50 -10.85 -0.13
C GLN A 135 -5.83 -11.66 0.99
N SER A 136 -4.50 -11.75 1.05
CA SER A 136 -3.81 -12.61 2.01
C SER A 136 -3.19 -11.87 3.21
N GLY A 137 -3.02 -10.54 3.19
CA GLY A 137 -2.34 -9.81 4.28
C GLY A 137 -0.90 -10.31 4.54
N LYS A 138 -0.27 -10.94 3.55
CA LYS A 138 1.07 -11.54 3.67
C LYS A 138 2.09 -10.58 3.08
N VAL A 139 3.09 -10.24 3.86
CA VAL A 139 4.24 -9.43 3.46
C VAL A 139 5.51 -10.26 3.52
N LEU A 140 6.37 -10.12 2.50
CA LEU A 140 7.72 -10.68 2.51
C LEU A 140 8.65 -9.71 3.24
N VAL A 141 9.24 -10.15 4.34
CA VAL A 141 10.24 -9.38 5.10
C VAL A 141 11.62 -9.94 4.76
N THR A 142 12.51 -9.08 4.27
CA THR A 142 13.91 -9.41 3.95
C THR A 142 14.87 -8.55 4.77
N GLY A 143 16.07 -9.04 5.05
CA GLY A 143 17.10 -8.31 5.78
C GLY A 143 18.24 -7.83 4.89
N TYR A 144 18.75 -6.62 5.16
CA TYR A 144 20.01 -6.09 4.64
C TYR A 144 20.84 -5.56 5.82
N TYR A 145 22.17 -5.54 5.68
CA TYR A 145 23.12 -5.07 6.69
C TYR A 145 23.99 -3.94 6.13
#